data_AF-A0AAJ0HW28-F1
#
_entry.id   AF-A0AAJ0HW28-F1
#
_cell.length_a   1.000
_cell.length_b   1.000
_cell.length_c   1.000
_cell.angle_alpha   90.00
_cell.angle_beta   90.00
_cell.angle_gamma   90.00
#
_symmetry.space_group_name_H-M   'P 1'
#
loop_
_entity.id
_entity.type
_entity.pdbx_description
1 polymer ?
#
loop_
_entity_poly.entity_id
_entity_poly.type
_entity_poly.pdbx_seq_one_letter_code
_entity_poly.pdbx_strand_id
1 'polypeptide(L)'
;MRRRTMALDHPYRRLPIPSNAPFELKPSSGRGWGAFATRRIERGALILSEEPLFTIRKPHSEITNEVLVRAFQKLPVNRKPLFFLLRDNASEAFRSMEHAFAENSFNMASEDHTGQQLDYLHGLFLLHSRFNHSCSPNSKIPITGGEITHLRSFATRDIVPGEEIAFSYAADFGCRTREERHRELRFVCNCDACQPRTPFQKLSDMRRRLARGLQYLQIGVDLDGQRQDAPDRPLITDPQLKRAAETFRIPLSSRFIYGLLMMSLLEQEGLLDDFLAERLGRNVSVPFAMFETESNVQVAKLAMAQHDWLGRLCVAFQLYGRADAADQAVATLFRALSG
;
A
#
# COMPACT_ATOMS: atom_id res chain seq x y z
N MET A 1 37.64 -11.78 6.19
CA MET A 1 37.71 -12.75 5.07
C MET A 1 36.50 -13.69 4.98
N ARG A 2 36.07 -14.38 6.06
CA ARG A 2 34.92 -15.32 6.05
C ARG A 2 33.57 -14.75 5.56
N ARG A 3 33.24 -13.48 5.85
CA ARG A 3 32.00 -12.83 5.35
C ARG A 3 32.01 -12.56 3.82
N ARG A 4 33.18 -12.41 3.20
CA ARG A 4 33.31 -12.13 1.76
C ARG A 4 33.13 -13.39 0.92
N THR A 5 33.54 -14.56 1.43
CA THR A 5 33.34 -15.87 0.79
C THR A 5 31.91 -16.40 0.90
N MET A 6 31.18 -16.12 2.00
CA MET A 6 29.75 -16.49 2.12
C MET A 6 28.83 -15.77 1.11
N ALA A 7 29.20 -14.59 0.62
CA ALA A 7 28.41 -13.84 -0.36
C ALA A 7 28.49 -14.38 -1.80
N LEU A 8 29.49 -15.22 -2.11
CA LEU A 8 29.73 -15.75 -3.45
C LEU A 8 28.92 -17.01 -3.76
N ASP A 9 28.58 -17.85 -2.76
CA ASP A 9 27.80 -19.09 -2.92
C ASP A 9 26.44 -19.04 -2.19
N HIS A 10 25.86 -17.84 -2.07
CA HIS A 10 24.57 -17.71 -1.40
C HIS A 10 23.44 -18.41 -2.21
N PRO A 11 22.53 -19.16 -1.57
CA PRO A 11 21.43 -19.87 -2.24
C PRO A 11 20.59 -19.03 -3.20
N TYR A 12 20.41 -17.74 -2.91
CA TYR A 12 19.66 -16.83 -3.78
C TYR A 12 20.28 -16.57 -5.15
N ARG A 13 21.57 -16.86 -5.34
CA ARG A 13 22.17 -16.84 -6.69
C ARG A 13 21.64 -17.95 -7.59
N ARG A 14 21.01 -18.99 -7.01
CA ARG A 14 20.39 -20.11 -7.74
C ARG A 14 18.88 -19.93 -7.95
N LEU A 15 18.29 -18.82 -7.47
CA LEU A 15 16.88 -18.54 -7.73
C LEU A 15 16.69 -18.22 -9.22
N PRO A 16 15.63 -18.76 -9.86
CA PRO A 16 15.40 -18.57 -11.29
C PRO A 16 14.82 -17.17 -11.55
N ILE A 17 15.69 -16.17 -11.70
CA ILE A 17 15.30 -14.83 -12.13
C ILE A 17 14.99 -14.88 -13.63
N PRO A 18 13.83 -14.38 -14.11
CA PRO A 18 13.54 -14.29 -15.53
C PRO A 18 14.64 -13.53 -16.28
N SER A 19 15.05 -14.02 -17.45
CA SER A 19 16.18 -13.44 -18.21
C SER A 19 15.95 -11.98 -18.63
N ASN A 20 14.70 -11.55 -18.75
CA ASN A 20 14.31 -10.19 -19.08
C ASN A 20 14.02 -9.30 -17.85
N ALA A 21 14.13 -9.85 -16.64
CA ALA A 21 13.90 -9.09 -15.41
C ALA A 21 14.88 -7.90 -15.33
N PRO A 22 14.42 -6.68 -15.05
CA PRO A 22 15.28 -5.51 -15.00
C PRO A 22 16.05 -5.36 -13.68
N PHE A 23 16.25 -6.47 -12.96
CA PHE A 23 16.89 -6.49 -11.66
C PHE A 23 17.75 -7.73 -11.46
N GLU A 24 18.65 -7.63 -10.49
CA GLU A 24 19.43 -8.74 -9.96
C GLU A 24 19.35 -8.77 -8.44
N LEU A 25 19.57 -9.95 -7.85
CA LEU A 25 19.62 -10.09 -6.40
C LEU A 25 21.05 -9.87 -5.90
N LYS A 26 21.21 -9.01 -4.90
CA LYS A 26 22.50 -8.72 -4.24
C LYS A 26 22.35 -8.53 -2.73
N PRO A 27 23.43 -8.64 -1.95
CA PRO A 27 23.41 -8.23 -0.54
C PRO A 27 22.97 -6.76 -0.38
N SER A 28 22.00 -6.52 0.50
CA SER A 28 21.54 -5.19 0.90
C SER A 28 22.08 -4.87 2.29
N SER A 29 22.72 -3.71 2.44
CA SER A 29 23.43 -3.34 3.66
C SER A 29 22.48 -3.28 4.87
N GLY A 30 22.63 -4.22 5.80
CA GLY A 30 21.79 -4.31 7.00
C GLY A 30 20.39 -4.88 6.77
N ARG A 31 20.06 -5.33 5.54
CA ARG A 31 18.72 -5.83 5.17
C ARG A 31 18.77 -7.21 4.49
N GLY A 32 19.88 -7.94 4.66
CA GLY A 32 20.07 -9.26 4.06
C GLY A 32 20.33 -9.16 2.56
N TRP A 33 19.36 -9.60 1.75
CA TRP A 33 19.41 -9.54 0.29
C TRP A 33 18.28 -8.66 -0.25
N GLY A 34 18.53 -8.02 -1.38
CA GLY A 34 17.60 -7.12 -2.05
C GLY A 34 17.60 -7.32 -3.56
N ALA A 35 16.56 -6.83 -4.23
CA ALA A 35 16.51 -6.68 -5.68
C ALA A 35 17.06 -5.30 -6.08
N PHE A 36 18.01 -5.25 -7.01
CA PHE A 36 18.65 -4.02 -7.47
C PHE A 36 18.49 -3.89 -8.97
N ALA A 37 18.13 -2.69 -9.44
CA ALA A 37 17.92 -2.45 -10.86
C ALA A 37 19.21 -2.63 -11.67
N THR A 38 19.16 -3.36 -12.78
CA THR A 38 20.30 -3.58 -13.69
C THR A 38 20.35 -2.56 -14.83
N ARG A 39 19.22 -1.88 -15.06
CA ARG A 39 19.02 -0.85 -16.07
C ARG A 39 17.98 0.15 -15.58
N ARG A 40 17.79 1.26 -16.29
CA ARG A 40 16.70 2.19 -15.99
C ARG A 40 15.36 1.48 -16.15
N ILE A 41 14.47 1.67 -15.17
CA ILE A 41 13.08 1.19 -15.20
C ILE A 41 12.19 2.43 -15.17
N GLU A 42 11.34 2.59 -16.16
CA GLU A 42 10.44 3.75 -16.26
C GLU A 42 9.25 3.60 -15.31
N ARG A 43 8.70 4.72 -14.82
CA ARG A 43 7.44 4.72 -14.06
C ARG A 43 6.36 3.93 -14.80
N GLY A 44 5.63 3.08 -14.08
CA GLY A 44 4.57 2.24 -14.60
C GLY A 44 5.04 0.93 -15.25
N ALA A 45 6.35 0.75 -15.48
CA ALA A 45 6.85 -0.48 -16.07
C ALA A 45 6.68 -1.69 -15.13
N LEU A 46 6.33 -2.84 -15.71
CA LEU A 46 6.32 -4.13 -15.02
C LEU A 46 7.75 -4.52 -14.62
N ILE A 47 7.96 -4.77 -13.33
CA ILE A 47 9.26 -5.21 -12.79
C ILE A 47 9.32 -6.73 -12.74
N LEU A 48 8.30 -7.36 -12.16
CA LEU A 48 8.24 -8.80 -12.00
C LEU A 48 6.78 -9.27 -12.04
N SER A 49 6.53 -10.34 -12.79
CA SER A 49 5.31 -11.14 -12.72
C SER A 49 5.73 -12.54 -12.31
N GLU A 50 5.35 -12.97 -11.11
CA GLU A 50 5.80 -14.24 -10.52
C GLU A 50 4.59 -15.13 -10.24
N GLU A 51 4.66 -16.39 -10.65
CA GLU A 51 3.74 -17.44 -10.20
C GLU A 51 4.16 -17.89 -8.80
N PRO A 52 3.23 -18.08 -7.84
CA PRO A 52 3.58 -18.60 -6.53
C PRO A 52 4.25 -19.99 -6.66
N LEU A 53 5.15 -20.32 -5.74
CA LEU A 53 5.67 -21.68 -5.63
C LEU A 53 4.52 -22.66 -5.37
N PHE A 54 3.66 -22.30 -4.41
CA PHE A 54 2.35 -22.92 -4.14
C PHE A 54 1.45 -21.92 -3.42
N THR A 55 0.15 -22.21 -3.39
CA THR A 55 -0.88 -21.40 -2.72
C THR A 55 -1.59 -22.18 -1.62
N ILE A 56 -2.02 -21.47 -0.58
CA ILE A 56 -2.87 -21.98 0.51
C ILE A 56 -4.17 -21.18 0.53
N ARG A 57 -5.31 -21.87 0.43
CA ARG A 57 -6.64 -21.25 0.48
C ARG A 57 -7.29 -21.42 1.85
N LYS A 58 -6.79 -20.69 2.85
CA LYS A 58 -7.24 -20.72 4.27
C LYS A 58 -6.94 -19.39 4.97
N PRO A 59 -7.71 -19.00 6.00
CA PRO A 59 -7.33 -17.91 6.89
C PRO A 59 -5.92 -18.13 7.44
N HIS A 60 -5.11 -17.08 7.56
CA HIS A 60 -3.73 -17.20 8.02
C HIS A 60 -3.62 -17.86 9.42
N SER A 61 -4.60 -17.66 10.29
CA SER A 61 -4.67 -18.30 11.62
C SER A 61 -4.84 -19.82 11.58
N GLU A 62 -5.29 -20.38 10.45
CA GLU A 62 -5.50 -21.82 10.25
C GLU A 62 -4.38 -22.49 9.44
N ILE A 63 -3.34 -21.76 9.02
CA ILE A 63 -2.24 -22.31 8.22
C ILE A 63 -1.25 -23.01 9.16
N THR A 64 -1.38 -24.34 9.30
CA THR A 64 -0.48 -25.18 10.11
C THR A 64 0.64 -25.81 9.29
N ASN A 65 1.64 -26.40 9.95
CA ASN A 65 2.70 -27.17 9.27
C ASN A 65 2.13 -28.25 8.36
N GLU A 66 1.11 -28.99 8.82
CA GLU A 66 0.54 -30.11 8.08
C GLU A 66 -0.08 -29.64 6.76
N VAL A 67 -0.72 -28.47 6.77
CA VAL A 67 -1.27 -27.82 5.57
C VAL A 67 -0.14 -27.49 4.60
N LEU A 68 0.95 -26.90 5.09
CA LEU A 68 2.10 -26.51 4.27
C LEU A 68 2.85 -27.73 3.71
N VAL A 69 3.07 -28.76 4.52
CA VAL A 69 3.70 -30.02 4.10
C VAL A 69 2.88 -30.68 2.98
N ARG A 70 1.55 -30.73 3.10
CA ARG A 70 0.69 -31.28 2.04
C ARG A 70 0.78 -30.47 0.75
N ALA A 71 0.80 -29.13 0.83
CA ALA A 71 0.97 -28.27 -0.33
C ALA A 71 2.36 -28.46 -0.98
N PHE A 72 3.42 -28.51 -0.17
CA PHE A 72 4.77 -28.79 -0.61
C PHE A 72 4.92 -30.16 -1.28
N GLN A 73 4.27 -31.20 -0.74
CA GLN A 73 4.32 -32.55 -1.30
C GLN A 73 3.73 -32.62 -2.71
N LYS A 74 2.71 -31.82 -3.01
CA LYS A 74 2.07 -31.69 -4.32
C LYS A 74 2.92 -30.95 -5.36
N LEU A 75 4.02 -30.29 -4.95
CA LEU A 75 4.90 -29.63 -5.90
C LEU A 75 5.53 -30.62 -6.89
N PRO A 76 5.72 -30.22 -8.15
CA PRO A 76 6.59 -30.92 -9.09
C PRO A 76 7.99 -31.14 -8.50
N VAL A 77 8.61 -32.29 -8.79
CA VAL A 77 9.92 -32.70 -8.24
C VAL A 77 11.00 -31.65 -8.51
N ASN A 78 10.98 -31.01 -9.68
CA ASN A 78 11.94 -29.96 -10.05
C ASN A 78 11.71 -28.63 -9.32
N ARG A 79 10.53 -28.38 -8.74
CA ARG A 79 10.23 -27.16 -7.96
C ARG A 79 10.54 -27.30 -6.47
N LYS A 80 10.53 -28.53 -5.92
CA LYS A 80 10.82 -28.78 -4.49
C LYS A 80 12.18 -28.22 -4.02
N PRO A 81 13.29 -28.36 -4.77
CA PRO A 81 14.58 -27.79 -4.36
C PRO A 81 14.56 -26.27 -4.18
N LEU A 82 13.70 -25.55 -4.91
CA LEU A 82 13.62 -24.09 -4.84
C LEU A 82 13.17 -23.59 -3.47
N PHE A 83 12.27 -24.32 -2.80
CA PHE A 83 11.85 -24.01 -1.43
C PHE A 83 13.04 -23.96 -0.48
N PHE A 84 13.98 -24.90 -0.62
CA PHE A 84 15.17 -25.00 0.24
C PHE A 84 16.22 -23.94 -0.08
N LEU A 85 16.01 -23.06 -1.06
CA LEU A 85 16.84 -21.87 -1.28
C LEU A 85 16.45 -20.69 -0.37
N LEU A 86 15.26 -20.72 0.24
CA LEU A 86 14.77 -19.68 1.16
C LEU A 86 15.66 -19.55 2.41
N ARG A 87 15.98 -18.32 2.78
CA ARG A 87 16.77 -17.92 3.94
C ARG A 87 16.12 -16.74 4.65
N ASP A 88 16.42 -16.59 5.93
CA ASP A 88 16.10 -15.36 6.65
C ASP A 88 17.09 -14.23 6.26
N ASN A 89 16.92 -13.05 6.86
CA ASN A 89 17.81 -11.91 6.60
C ASN A 89 19.25 -12.12 7.08
N ALA A 90 19.47 -13.05 8.03
CA ALA A 90 20.79 -13.44 8.50
C ALA A 90 21.46 -14.50 7.59
N SER A 91 20.79 -14.89 6.49
CA SER A 91 21.22 -15.96 5.57
C SER A 91 21.12 -17.37 6.16
N GLU A 92 20.37 -17.55 7.25
CA GLU A 92 20.11 -18.84 7.88
C GLU A 92 18.89 -19.53 7.25
N ALA A 93 18.87 -20.87 7.28
CA ALA A 93 17.69 -21.62 6.85
C ALA A 93 16.52 -21.38 7.82
N PHE A 94 15.30 -21.33 7.28
CA PHE A 94 14.10 -21.23 8.10
C PHE A 94 13.96 -22.44 9.01
N ARG A 95 13.58 -22.19 10.26
CA ARG A 95 13.45 -23.22 11.31
C ARG A 95 12.28 -24.18 11.09
N SER A 96 11.26 -23.76 10.33
CA SER A 96 10.08 -24.55 9.98
C SER A 96 9.44 -24.04 8.69
N MET A 97 8.50 -24.80 8.12
CA MET A 97 7.78 -24.37 6.92
C MET A 97 6.84 -23.20 7.22
N GLU A 98 6.24 -23.15 8.42
CA GLU A 98 5.40 -22.04 8.87
C GLU A 98 6.19 -20.75 8.95
N HIS A 99 7.41 -20.79 9.51
CA HIS A 99 8.28 -19.61 9.54
C HIS A 99 8.67 -19.19 8.11
N ALA A 100 9.03 -20.14 7.24
CA ALA A 100 9.32 -19.83 5.84
C ALA A 100 8.11 -19.20 5.12
N PHE A 101 6.90 -19.72 5.35
CA PHE A 101 5.68 -19.23 4.73
C PHE A 101 5.27 -17.85 5.27
N ALA A 102 5.35 -17.64 6.58
CA ALA A 102 5.03 -16.36 7.21
C ALA A 102 5.90 -15.21 6.69
N GLU A 103 7.19 -15.45 6.42
CA GLU A 103 8.12 -14.42 5.93
C GLU A 103 8.13 -14.26 4.40
N ASN A 104 7.53 -15.19 3.64
CA ASN A 104 7.65 -15.23 2.18
C ASN A 104 6.30 -15.43 1.46
N SER A 105 5.19 -15.21 2.16
CA SER A 105 3.85 -15.30 1.58
C SER A 105 3.22 -13.92 1.40
N PHE A 106 2.36 -13.84 0.38
CA PHE A 106 1.60 -12.64 0.04
C PHE A 106 0.12 -12.99 -0.03
N ASN A 107 -0.74 -12.05 0.39
CA ASN A 107 -2.17 -12.15 0.14
C ASN A 107 -2.42 -12.00 -1.36
N MET A 108 -3.18 -12.95 -1.91
CA MET A 108 -3.57 -13.04 -3.31
C MET A 108 -5.10 -13.09 -3.47
N ALA A 109 -5.85 -12.98 -2.37
CA ALA A 109 -7.29 -12.96 -2.43
C ALA A 109 -7.80 -11.65 -3.02
N SER A 110 -8.95 -11.71 -3.67
CA SER A 110 -9.69 -10.51 -4.06
C SER A 110 -10.28 -9.83 -2.83
N GLU A 111 -10.08 -8.53 -2.75
CA GLU A 111 -10.84 -7.65 -1.87
C GLU A 111 -12.07 -7.13 -2.62
N ASP A 112 -13.17 -6.88 -1.90
CA ASP A 112 -14.28 -6.13 -2.47
C ASP A 112 -13.99 -4.62 -2.53
N HIS A 113 -14.98 -3.85 -2.98
CA HIS A 113 -14.89 -2.39 -3.10
C HIS A 113 -14.79 -1.66 -1.74
N THR A 114 -15.06 -2.35 -0.63
CA THR A 114 -14.93 -1.84 0.75
C THR A 114 -13.59 -2.24 1.39
N GLY A 115 -12.78 -3.04 0.70
CA GLY A 115 -11.54 -3.62 1.24
C GLY A 115 -11.78 -4.86 2.10
N GLN A 116 -13.00 -5.39 2.13
CA GLN A 116 -13.30 -6.63 2.86
C GLN A 116 -12.81 -7.83 2.04
N GLN A 117 -12.07 -8.70 2.73
CA GLN A 117 -11.53 -9.92 2.16
C GLN A 117 -12.68 -10.93 1.92
N LEU A 118 -12.97 -11.24 0.65
CA LEU A 118 -14.06 -12.14 0.25
C LEU A 118 -13.66 -13.63 0.25
N ASP A 119 -12.37 -13.91 0.12
CA ASP A 119 -11.78 -15.26 0.12
C ASP A 119 -10.40 -15.21 0.79
N TYR A 120 -9.82 -16.34 1.18
CA TYR A 120 -8.46 -16.41 1.69
C TYR A 120 -7.57 -17.13 0.71
N LEU A 121 -6.58 -16.43 0.15
CA LEU A 121 -5.60 -17.03 -0.75
C LEU A 121 -4.23 -16.44 -0.46
N HIS A 122 -3.30 -17.28 -0.04
CA HIS A 122 -1.92 -16.89 0.25
C HIS A 122 -0.97 -17.66 -0.67
N GLY A 123 -0.11 -16.95 -1.40
CA GLY A 123 0.92 -17.57 -2.24
C GLY A 123 2.28 -17.43 -1.59
N LEU A 124 3.11 -18.47 -1.63
CA LEU A 124 4.53 -18.37 -1.29
C LEU A 124 5.34 -17.97 -2.51
N PHE A 125 6.15 -16.92 -2.40
CA PHE A 125 6.94 -16.37 -3.50
C PHE A 125 8.43 -16.43 -3.20
N LEU A 126 9.24 -16.67 -4.24
CA LEU A 126 10.68 -16.83 -4.10
C LEU A 126 11.40 -15.51 -4.34
N LEU A 127 11.00 -14.78 -5.40
CA LEU A 127 11.65 -13.55 -5.85
C LEU A 127 11.02 -12.32 -5.21
N HIS A 128 9.69 -12.17 -5.20
CA HIS A 128 9.04 -11.02 -4.56
C HIS A 128 9.39 -10.91 -3.06
N SER A 129 9.59 -12.04 -2.37
CA SER A 129 10.02 -12.05 -0.96
C SER A 129 11.45 -11.54 -0.74
N ARG A 130 12.20 -11.22 -1.81
CA ARG A 130 13.53 -10.60 -1.75
C ARG A 130 13.50 -9.09 -1.97
N PHE A 131 12.34 -8.52 -2.27
CA PHE A 131 12.19 -7.07 -2.40
C PHE A 131 12.01 -6.51 -1.00
N ASN A 132 12.90 -5.61 -0.62
CA ASN A 132 12.93 -5.07 0.72
C ASN A 132 11.82 -4.02 0.94
N HIS A 133 11.57 -3.72 2.21
CA HIS A 133 10.65 -2.66 2.58
C HIS A 133 11.24 -1.26 2.36
N SER A 134 10.40 -0.34 1.91
CA SER A 134 10.59 1.11 2.07
C SER A 134 9.26 1.79 2.33
N CYS A 135 9.22 2.76 3.25
CA CYS A 135 8.04 3.59 3.46
C CYS A 135 7.92 4.75 2.44
N SER A 136 8.99 4.97 1.68
CA SER A 136 9.04 5.80 0.47
C SER A 136 9.46 4.88 -0.69
N PRO A 137 8.59 3.96 -1.12
CA PRO A 137 8.94 2.93 -2.08
C PRO A 137 9.09 3.47 -3.51
N ASN A 138 9.80 2.73 -4.35
CA ASN A 138 9.92 2.98 -5.79
C ASN A 138 9.21 1.92 -6.63
N SER A 139 8.58 0.95 -5.99
CA SER A 139 7.73 -0.06 -6.62
C SER A 139 6.50 -0.36 -5.78
N LYS A 140 5.52 -1.02 -6.39
CA LYS A 140 4.28 -1.42 -5.72
C LYS A 140 3.73 -2.71 -6.30
N ILE A 141 3.09 -3.48 -5.43
CA ILE A 141 2.22 -4.59 -5.81
C ILE A 141 0.78 -4.06 -5.73
N PRO A 142 0.11 -3.79 -6.86
CA PRO A 142 -1.27 -3.31 -6.84
C PRO A 142 -2.21 -4.42 -6.38
N ILE A 143 -3.27 -4.01 -5.68
CA ILE A 143 -4.40 -4.89 -5.39
C ILE A 143 -5.20 -4.99 -6.68
N THR A 144 -5.20 -6.16 -7.31
CA THR A 144 -5.99 -6.43 -8.51
C THR A 144 -7.23 -7.24 -8.15
N GLY A 145 -8.39 -6.87 -8.69
CA GLY A 145 -9.61 -7.66 -8.53
C GLY A 145 -9.56 -8.96 -9.35
N GLY A 146 -10.26 -10.00 -8.87
CA GLY A 146 -10.35 -11.32 -9.51
C GLY A 146 -9.34 -12.34 -9.00
N GLU A 147 -9.40 -13.58 -9.52
CA GLU A 147 -8.44 -14.63 -9.13
C GLU A 147 -7.03 -14.27 -9.62
N ILE A 148 -6.15 -14.00 -8.66
CA ILE A 148 -4.75 -13.68 -8.94
C ILE A 148 -4.00 -15.00 -9.15
N THR A 149 -3.51 -15.22 -10.38
CA THR A 149 -2.61 -16.35 -10.69
C THR A 149 -1.14 -15.98 -10.55
N HIS A 150 -0.83 -14.68 -10.62
CA HIS A 150 0.54 -14.15 -10.57
C HIS A 150 0.58 -12.89 -9.72
N LEU A 151 1.59 -12.77 -8.87
CA LEU A 151 1.90 -11.53 -8.19
C LEU A 151 2.69 -10.63 -9.14
N ARG A 152 2.27 -9.36 -9.25
CA ARG A 152 2.91 -8.39 -10.14
C ARG A 152 3.38 -7.18 -9.37
N SER A 153 4.60 -6.74 -9.65
CA SER A 153 5.14 -5.49 -9.13
C SER A 153 5.47 -4.54 -10.27
N PHE A 154 5.20 -3.25 -10.05
CA PHE A 154 5.39 -2.18 -11.01
C PHE A 154 6.18 -1.03 -10.40
N ALA A 155 6.95 -0.32 -11.21
CA ALA A 155 7.67 0.88 -10.78
C ALA A 155 6.68 2.03 -10.53
N THR A 156 6.80 2.73 -9.40
CA THR A 156 5.95 3.89 -9.05
C THR A 156 6.59 5.23 -9.44
N ARG A 157 7.87 5.19 -9.81
CA ARG A 157 8.66 6.26 -10.39
C ARG A 157 9.79 5.67 -11.21
N ASP A 158 10.53 6.50 -11.91
CA ASP A 158 11.77 6.05 -12.55
C ASP A 158 12.75 5.51 -11.50
N ILE A 159 13.36 4.36 -11.83
CA ILE A 159 14.38 3.68 -11.02
C ILE A 159 15.67 3.66 -11.82
N VAL A 160 16.76 4.15 -11.23
CA VAL A 160 18.07 4.21 -11.90
C VAL A 160 18.86 2.92 -11.72
N PRO A 161 19.81 2.59 -12.63
CA PRO A 161 20.66 1.42 -12.46
C PRO A 161 21.39 1.42 -11.11
N GLY A 162 21.43 0.27 -10.44
CA GLY A 162 22.03 0.09 -9.13
C GLY A 162 21.17 0.51 -7.95
N GLU A 163 20.01 1.14 -8.18
CA GLU A 163 19.05 1.47 -7.11
C GLU A 163 18.35 0.20 -6.61
N GLU A 164 18.13 0.11 -5.29
CA GLU A 164 17.40 -1.01 -4.70
C GLU A 164 15.89 -0.83 -4.91
N ILE A 165 15.24 -1.88 -5.41
CA ILE A 165 13.81 -1.92 -5.66
C ILE A 165 13.09 -2.36 -4.38
N ALA A 166 12.17 -1.53 -3.92
CA ALA A 166 11.47 -1.73 -2.66
C ALA A 166 10.00 -1.33 -2.76
N PHE A 167 9.13 -2.02 -2.01
CA PHE A 167 7.71 -1.69 -1.86
C PHE A 167 7.34 -1.56 -0.37
N SER A 168 6.17 -0.99 -0.08
CA SER A 168 5.65 -0.95 1.29
C SER A 168 5.05 -2.31 1.67
N TYR A 169 5.39 -2.84 2.85
CA TYR A 169 4.92 -4.15 3.31
C TYR A 169 3.48 -4.11 3.85
N ALA A 170 2.96 -2.94 4.14
CA ALA A 170 1.58 -2.74 4.51
C ALA A 170 0.97 -1.56 3.76
N ALA A 171 -0.29 -1.71 3.36
CA ALA A 171 -1.01 -0.75 2.53
C ALA A 171 -1.36 0.54 3.28
N ASP A 172 -1.56 0.46 4.60
CA ASP A 172 -1.99 1.56 5.46
C ASP A 172 -0.82 2.41 6.00
N PHE A 173 0.44 2.04 5.71
CA PHE A 173 1.61 2.82 6.10
C PHE A 173 1.64 4.23 5.51
N GLY A 174 0.89 4.49 4.43
CA GLY A 174 0.66 5.84 3.90
C GLY A 174 -0.11 6.75 4.86
N CYS A 175 -0.80 6.19 5.85
CA CYS A 175 -1.59 6.89 6.86
C CYS A 175 -1.01 6.78 8.28
N ARG A 176 0.19 6.18 8.43
CA ARG A 176 0.83 5.95 9.74
C ARG A 176 2.08 6.79 9.91
N THR A 177 2.24 7.32 11.11
CA THR A 177 3.49 7.97 11.55
C THR A 177 4.64 6.95 11.57
N ARG A 178 5.88 7.43 11.56
CA ARG A 178 7.08 6.61 11.70
C ARG A 178 7.01 5.71 12.93
N GLU A 179 6.56 6.26 14.06
CA GLU A 179 6.45 5.51 15.30
C GLU A 179 5.47 4.35 15.16
N GLU A 180 4.28 4.59 14.60
CA GLU A 180 3.28 3.55 14.35
C GLU A 180 3.79 2.49 13.38
N ARG A 181 4.41 2.89 12.26
CA ARG A 181 5.03 1.98 11.29
C ARG A 181 6.08 1.09 11.96
N HIS A 182 6.94 1.67 12.81
CA HIS A 182 8.00 0.94 13.51
C HIS A 182 7.49 0.03 14.65
N ARG A 183 6.28 0.26 15.17
CA ARG A 183 5.64 -0.69 16.10
C ARG A 183 5.19 -1.96 15.39
N GLU A 184 4.82 -1.86 14.11
CA GLU A 184 4.39 -3.00 13.30
C GLU A 184 5.55 -3.70 12.58
N LEU A 185 6.58 -2.94 12.21
CA LEU A 185 7.80 -3.51 11.66
C LEU A 185 8.63 -4.19 12.75
N ARG A 186 9.06 -5.44 12.49
CA ARG A 186 10.00 -6.17 13.34
C ARG A 186 11.47 -5.75 13.14
N PHE A 187 11.71 -4.63 12.45
CA PHE A 187 13.02 -4.07 12.15
C PHE A 187 12.95 -2.55 12.06
N VAL A 188 14.12 -1.89 12.10
CA VAL A 188 14.22 -0.44 11.96
C VAL A 188 14.34 -0.09 10.48
N CYS A 189 13.31 0.54 9.90
CA CYS A 189 13.42 1.11 8.56
C CYS A 189 14.30 2.37 8.58
N ASN A 190 15.14 2.52 7.57
CA ASN A 190 16.09 3.62 7.40
C ASN A 190 15.91 4.39 6.09
N CYS A 191 14.75 4.27 5.43
CA CYS A 191 14.41 5.13 4.29
C CYS A 191 14.27 6.60 4.72
N ASP A 192 14.22 7.52 3.77
CA ASP A 192 14.17 8.96 4.03
C ASP A 192 13.02 9.35 4.99
N ALA A 193 11.84 8.73 4.83
CA ALA A 193 10.67 8.96 5.69
C ALA A 193 10.78 8.34 7.10
N CYS A 194 11.83 7.56 7.37
CA CYS A 194 12.09 6.94 8.66
C CYS A 194 13.40 7.41 9.30
N GLN A 195 14.22 8.19 8.60
CA GLN A 195 15.42 8.76 9.19
C GLN A 195 15.04 9.76 10.29
N PRO A 196 15.35 9.49 11.57
CA PRO A 196 14.83 10.27 12.66
C PRO A 196 15.41 11.69 12.66
N ARG A 197 14.63 12.65 13.15
CA ARG A 197 15.05 14.05 13.39
C ARG A 197 15.40 14.85 12.12
N THR A 198 15.03 14.36 10.93
CA THR A 198 15.12 15.16 9.69
C THR A 198 13.87 16.03 9.52
N PRO A 199 13.97 17.20 8.87
CA PRO A 199 12.79 17.99 8.49
C PRO A 199 11.81 17.19 7.62
N PHE A 200 12.34 16.37 6.70
CA PHE A 200 11.54 15.50 5.83
C PHE A 200 10.72 14.49 6.63
N GLN A 201 11.31 13.82 7.62
CA GLN A 201 10.60 12.84 8.43
C GLN A 201 9.45 13.46 9.25
N LYS A 202 9.65 14.66 9.82
CA LYS A 202 8.58 15.38 10.53
C LYS A 202 7.43 15.76 9.60
N LEU A 203 7.77 16.25 8.42
CA LEU A 203 6.80 16.63 7.40
C LEU A 203 6.03 15.41 6.87
N SER A 204 6.73 14.28 6.67
CA SER A 204 6.16 12.99 6.30
C SER A 204 5.12 12.53 7.33
N ASP A 205 5.48 12.52 8.62
CA ASP A 205 4.53 12.11 9.68
C ASP A 205 3.31 13.04 9.75
N MET A 206 3.49 14.35 9.55
CA MET A 206 2.39 15.31 9.48
C MET A 206 1.45 15.00 8.31
N ARG A 207 2.00 14.79 7.10
CA ARG A 207 1.20 14.48 5.90
C ARG A 207 0.45 13.16 6.04
N ARG A 208 1.11 12.11 6.54
CA ARG A 208 0.49 10.78 6.74
C ARG A 208 -0.61 10.83 7.80
N ARG A 209 -0.41 11.58 8.88
CA ARG A 209 -1.45 11.79 9.91
C ARG A 209 -2.63 12.59 9.36
N LEU A 210 -2.38 13.62 8.55
CA LEU A 210 -3.45 14.39 7.90
C LEU A 210 -4.21 13.53 6.89
N ALA A 211 -3.52 12.70 6.10
CA ALA A 211 -4.12 11.72 5.21
C ALA A 211 -5.05 10.78 5.97
N ARG A 212 -4.60 10.20 7.10
CA ARG A 212 -5.46 9.37 7.96
C ARG A 212 -6.72 10.10 8.43
N GLY A 213 -6.57 11.36 8.86
CA GLY A 213 -7.71 12.19 9.24
C GLY A 213 -8.70 12.41 8.09
N LEU A 214 -8.21 12.73 6.90
CA LEU A 214 -9.05 12.90 5.71
C LEU A 214 -9.74 11.61 5.30
N GLN A 215 -9.07 10.46 5.40
CA GLN A 215 -9.68 9.16 5.19
C GLN A 215 -10.84 8.95 6.18
N TYR A 216 -10.59 9.16 7.47
CA TYR A 216 -11.62 9.07 8.51
C TYR A 216 -12.81 9.99 8.22
N LEU A 217 -12.57 11.23 7.77
CA LEU A 217 -13.64 12.16 7.40
C LEU A 217 -14.46 11.69 6.18
N GLN A 218 -13.90 10.86 5.31
CA GLN A 218 -14.64 10.32 4.16
C GLN A 218 -15.50 9.11 4.52
N ILE A 219 -14.96 8.20 5.33
CA ILE A 219 -15.56 6.86 5.55
C ILE A 219 -16.10 6.64 6.98
N GLY A 220 -15.82 7.55 7.93
CA GLY A 220 -16.34 7.50 9.29
C GLY A 220 -15.69 6.47 10.23
N VAL A 221 -14.65 5.78 9.78
CA VAL A 221 -13.88 4.79 10.56
C VAL A 221 -12.39 4.97 10.35
N ASP A 222 -11.59 4.48 11.30
CA ASP A 222 -10.13 4.53 11.25
C ASP A 222 -9.54 3.31 10.50
N LEU A 223 -8.21 3.17 10.48
CA LEU A 223 -7.47 2.13 9.75
C LEU A 223 -7.85 0.70 10.17
N ASP A 224 -8.36 0.50 11.38
CA ASP A 224 -8.84 -0.79 11.91
C ASP A 224 -10.31 -1.08 11.57
N GLY A 225 -10.95 -0.20 10.80
CA GLY A 225 -12.37 -0.29 10.46
C GLY A 225 -13.30 0.06 11.62
N GLN A 226 -12.76 0.58 12.74
CA GLN A 226 -13.55 0.95 13.91
C GLN A 226 -13.71 2.46 14.03
N ARG A 227 -14.78 2.86 14.74
CA ARG A 227 -14.94 4.24 15.19
C ARG A 227 -14.00 4.50 16.36
N GLN A 228 -13.52 5.73 16.47
CA GLN A 228 -12.69 6.12 17.60
C GLN A 228 -13.57 6.55 18.78
N ASP A 229 -13.80 5.63 19.71
CA ASP A 229 -14.54 5.90 20.94
C ASP A 229 -13.61 6.24 22.13
N ALA A 230 -12.30 6.03 21.97
CA ALA A 230 -11.30 6.27 23.02
C ALA A 230 -11.03 7.79 23.20
N PRO A 231 -11.22 8.34 24.42
CA PRO A 231 -11.17 9.79 24.65
C PRO A 231 -9.75 10.39 24.67
N ASP A 232 -8.71 9.56 24.83
CA ASP A 232 -7.40 10.07 25.28
C ASP A 232 -6.59 10.75 24.17
N ARG A 233 -6.80 10.41 22.89
CA ARG A 233 -6.13 11.02 21.71
C ARG A 233 -6.95 10.87 20.42
N PRO A 234 -8.05 11.62 20.24
CA PRO A 234 -8.85 11.50 19.04
C PRO A 234 -8.07 11.99 17.80
N LEU A 235 -8.24 11.28 16.68
CA LEU A 235 -7.73 11.69 15.37
C LEU A 235 -8.45 12.95 14.88
N ILE A 236 -9.77 13.00 15.07
CA ILE A 236 -10.62 14.17 14.81
C ILE A 236 -11.04 14.77 16.14
N THR A 237 -10.43 15.90 16.51
CA THR A 237 -10.68 16.57 17.79
C THR A 237 -11.98 17.37 17.82
N ASP A 238 -12.52 17.75 16.66
CA ASP A 238 -13.81 18.44 16.56
C ASP A 238 -14.96 17.40 16.65
N PRO A 239 -15.79 17.45 17.70
CA PRO A 239 -16.85 16.46 17.92
C PRO A 239 -18.00 16.56 16.90
N GLN A 240 -18.28 17.75 16.36
CA GLN A 240 -19.31 17.93 15.34
C GLN A 240 -18.85 17.34 14.01
N LEU A 241 -17.61 17.63 13.63
CA LEU A 241 -17.00 17.10 12.42
C LEU A 241 -16.86 15.57 12.48
N LYS A 242 -16.42 15.04 13.62
CA LYS A 242 -16.35 13.59 13.87
C LYS A 242 -17.72 12.93 13.70
N ARG A 243 -18.74 13.46 14.36
CA ARG A 243 -20.11 12.95 14.25
C ARG A 243 -20.64 13.03 12.82
N ALA A 244 -20.32 14.11 12.09
CA ALA A 244 -20.70 14.26 10.69
C ALA A 244 -20.05 13.18 9.81
N ALA A 245 -18.77 12.85 10.04
CA ALA A 245 -18.09 11.76 9.35
C ALA A 245 -18.76 10.40 9.63
N GLU A 246 -18.97 10.07 10.91
CA GLU A 246 -19.53 8.78 11.36
C GLU A 246 -21.00 8.56 10.96
N THR A 247 -21.71 9.64 10.64
CA THR A 247 -23.10 9.61 10.16
C THR A 247 -23.20 9.91 8.66
N PHE A 248 -22.07 9.99 7.96
CA PHE A 248 -21.93 10.31 6.54
C PHE A 248 -22.50 11.67 6.11
N ARG A 249 -22.69 12.60 7.04
CA ARG A 249 -23.24 13.95 6.85
C ARG A 249 -22.19 15.03 6.54
N ILE A 250 -20.97 14.65 6.18
CA ILE A 250 -19.99 15.61 5.65
C ILE A 250 -20.54 16.19 4.33
N PRO A 251 -20.63 17.52 4.20
CA PRO A 251 -21.13 18.17 2.99
C PRO A 251 -20.35 17.77 1.74
N LEU A 252 -21.01 17.78 0.60
CA LEU A 252 -20.46 17.37 -0.70
C LEU A 252 -19.25 18.24 -1.09
N SER A 253 -19.34 19.54 -0.85
CA SER A 253 -18.24 20.50 -1.01
C SER A 253 -17.00 20.10 -0.20
N SER A 254 -17.17 19.78 1.08
CA SER A 254 -16.09 19.32 1.96
C SER A 254 -15.53 17.98 1.50
N ARG A 255 -16.37 17.02 1.09
CA ARG A 255 -15.89 15.73 0.55
C ARG A 255 -15.01 15.91 -0.68
N PHE A 256 -15.41 16.78 -1.60
CA PHE A 256 -14.64 17.10 -2.80
C PHE A 256 -13.28 17.74 -2.43
N ILE A 257 -13.27 18.72 -1.53
CA ILE A 257 -12.04 19.36 -1.03
C ILE A 257 -11.12 18.35 -0.34
N TYR A 258 -11.66 17.51 0.55
CA TYR A 258 -10.89 16.50 1.28
C TYR A 258 -10.27 15.45 0.33
N GLY A 259 -11.01 15.05 -0.71
CA GLY A 259 -10.48 14.19 -1.77
C GLY A 259 -9.30 14.82 -2.49
N LEU A 260 -9.42 16.07 -2.94
CA LEU A 260 -8.33 16.79 -3.61
C LEU A 260 -7.13 17.05 -2.69
N LEU A 261 -7.38 17.36 -1.41
CA LEU A 261 -6.32 17.54 -0.43
C LEU A 261 -5.56 16.24 -0.18
N MET A 262 -6.26 15.11 -0.06
CA MET A 262 -5.63 13.79 0.04
C MET A 262 -4.70 13.52 -1.14
N MET A 263 -5.17 13.75 -2.38
CA MET A 263 -4.35 13.54 -3.59
C MET A 263 -3.11 14.42 -3.58
N SER A 264 -3.27 15.70 -3.24
CA SER A 264 -2.16 16.66 -3.14
C SER A 264 -1.13 16.24 -2.08
N LEU A 265 -1.58 15.77 -0.91
CA LEU A 265 -0.68 15.31 0.15
C LEU A 265 0.11 14.06 -0.26
N LEU A 266 -0.55 13.08 -0.87
CA LEU A 266 0.09 11.85 -1.32
C LEU A 266 1.09 12.09 -2.46
N GLU A 267 0.80 13.04 -3.35
CA GLU A 267 1.73 13.46 -4.40
C GLU A 267 3.00 14.08 -3.79
N GLN A 268 2.84 15.04 -2.88
CA GLN A 268 3.95 15.69 -2.19
C GLN A 268 4.75 14.75 -1.27
N GLU A 269 4.12 13.67 -0.82
CA GLU A 269 4.74 12.60 -0.04
C GLU A 269 5.46 11.56 -0.93
N GLY A 270 5.28 11.62 -2.25
CA GLY A 270 5.85 10.65 -3.19
C GLY A 270 5.16 9.28 -3.13
N LEU A 271 3.92 9.23 -2.63
CA LEU A 271 3.11 8.00 -2.50
C LEU A 271 1.98 7.91 -3.52
N LEU A 272 1.71 8.97 -4.27
CA LEU A 272 0.68 8.95 -5.32
C LEU A 272 1.22 8.30 -6.61
N ASP A 273 1.18 6.97 -6.64
CA ASP A 273 1.35 6.18 -7.85
C ASP A 273 0.04 6.10 -8.67
N ASP A 274 0.16 5.66 -9.94
CA ASP A 274 -0.96 5.64 -10.88
C ASP A 274 -2.11 4.72 -10.41
N PHE A 275 -1.79 3.60 -9.75
CA PHE A 275 -2.79 2.70 -9.17
C PHE A 275 -3.52 3.33 -7.98
N LEU A 276 -2.78 4.05 -7.12
CA LEU A 276 -3.40 4.77 -6.00
C LEU A 276 -4.26 5.93 -6.50
N ALA A 277 -3.83 6.60 -7.56
CA ALA A 277 -4.57 7.70 -8.17
C ALA A 277 -5.88 7.22 -8.79
N GLU A 278 -5.88 6.07 -9.47
CA GLU A 278 -7.10 5.44 -9.98
C GLU A 278 -8.06 5.06 -8.84
N ARG A 279 -7.55 4.40 -7.80
CA ARG A 279 -8.36 3.94 -6.66
C ARG A 279 -8.96 5.10 -5.87
N LEU A 280 -8.14 6.07 -5.47
CA LEU A 280 -8.57 7.22 -4.67
C LEU A 280 -9.24 8.31 -5.51
N GLY A 281 -9.06 8.31 -6.83
CA GLY A 281 -9.70 9.25 -7.74
C GLY A 281 -11.22 9.25 -7.62
N ARG A 282 -11.83 8.13 -7.22
CA ARG A 282 -13.27 8.04 -6.91
C ARG A 282 -13.70 8.98 -5.79
N ASN A 283 -12.84 9.24 -4.81
CA ASN A 283 -13.12 10.20 -3.72
C ASN A 283 -13.19 11.65 -4.22
N VAL A 284 -12.76 11.91 -5.45
CA VAL A 284 -12.86 13.21 -6.13
C VAL A 284 -13.97 13.18 -7.18
N SER A 285 -13.97 12.17 -8.05
CA SER A 285 -14.88 12.10 -9.20
C SER A 285 -16.34 11.86 -8.79
N VAL A 286 -16.59 11.10 -7.73
CA VAL A 286 -17.95 10.84 -7.25
C VAL A 286 -18.58 12.11 -6.67
N PRO A 287 -17.94 12.82 -5.70
CA PRO A 287 -18.46 14.12 -5.25
C PRO A 287 -18.64 15.14 -6.38
N PHE A 288 -17.67 15.20 -7.31
CA PHE A 288 -17.74 16.09 -8.46
C PHE A 288 -19.00 15.86 -9.31
N ALA A 289 -19.36 14.60 -9.56
CA ALA A 289 -20.52 14.25 -10.39
C ALA A 289 -21.88 14.46 -9.68
N MET A 290 -21.88 14.69 -8.36
CA MET A 290 -23.08 14.78 -7.54
C MET A 290 -23.51 16.22 -7.22
N PHE A 291 -22.72 17.24 -7.56
CA PHE A 291 -23.11 18.63 -7.29
C PHE A 291 -24.38 19.01 -8.08
N GLU A 292 -25.35 19.60 -7.40
CA GLU A 292 -26.62 20.06 -8.01
C GLU A 292 -26.75 21.59 -7.99
N THR A 293 -26.11 22.27 -7.05
CA THR A 293 -26.18 23.74 -6.99
C THR A 293 -25.35 24.34 -8.11
N GLU A 294 -25.97 25.08 -9.03
CA GLU A 294 -25.35 25.56 -10.27
C GLU A 294 -24.02 26.30 -10.03
N SER A 295 -23.97 27.18 -9.03
CA SER A 295 -22.74 27.91 -8.68
C SER A 295 -21.63 27.01 -8.15
N ASN A 296 -21.97 25.93 -7.42
CA ASN A 296 -21.00 24.94 -6.95
C ASN A 296 -20.49 24.08 -8.09
N VAL A 297 -21.38 23.65 -8.99
CA VAL A 297 -21.03 22.90 -10.22
C VAL A 297 -20.02 23.68 -11.04
N GLN A 298 -20.21 24.99 -11.21
CA GLN A 298 -19.29 25.82 -11.99
C GLN A 298 -17.89 25.89 -11.35
N VAL A 299 -17.82 26.09 -10.03
CA VAL A 299 -16.53 26.09 -9.31
C VAL A 299 -15.86 24.72 -9.38
N ALA A 300 -16.61 23.63 -9.21
CA ALA A 300 -16.08 22.27 -9.28
C ALA A 300 -15.53 21.94 -10.69
N LYS A 301 -16.19 22.41 -11.75
CA LYS A 301 -15.67 22.31 -13.14
C LYS A 301 -14.38 23.09 -13.31
N LEU A 302 -14.30 24.33 -12.80
CA LEU A 302 -13.08 25.14 -12.85
C LEU A 302 -11.93 24.50 -12.08
N ALA A 303 -12.23 23.85 -10.95
CA ALA A 303 -11.27 23.08 -10.19
C ALA A 303 -10.75 21.90 -11.02
N MET A 304 -11.63 21.06 -11.57
CA MET A 304 -11.22 19.89 -12.35
C MET A 304 -10.50 20.24 -13.67
N ALA A 305 -10.66 21.46 -14.18
CA ALA A 305 -9.93 21.97 -15.34
C ALA A 305 -8.45 22.30 -15.05
N GLN A 306 -8.03 22.34 -13.77
CA GLN A 306 -6.64 22.56 -13.42
C GLN A 306 -5.78 21.32 -13.72
N HIS A 307 -4.51 21.59 -14.06
CA HIS A 307 -3.57 20.59 -14.58
C HIS A 307 -2.91 19.72 -13.50
N ASP A 308 -2.78 20.23 -12.28
CA ASP A 308 -2.18 19.53 -11.13
C ASP A 308 -3.13 19.45 -9.93
N TRP A 309 -2.83 18.60 -8.95
CA TRP A 309 -3.70 18.39 -7.79
C TRP A 309 -3.78 19.62 -6.89
N LEU A 310 -2.68 20.35 -6.73
CA LEU A 310 -2.63 21.56 -5.93
C LEU A 310 -3.50 22.67 -6.52
N GLY A 311 -3.44 22.91 -7.83
CA GLY A 311 -4.28 23.87 -8.53
C GLY A 311 -5.76 23.50 -8.41
N ARG A 312 -6.11 22.21 -8.61
CA ARG A 312 -7.48 21.70 -8.38
C ARG A 312 -7.95 22.04 -6.97
N LEU A 313 -7.13 21.76 -5.96
CA LEU A 313 -7.42 22.04 -4.56
C LEU A 313 -7.60 23.55 -4.30
N CYS A 314 -6.70 24.40 -4.81
CA CYS A 314 -6.76 25.85 -4.64
C CYS A 314 -8.07 26.44 -5.17
N VAL A 315 -8.52 26.01 -6.34
CA VAL A 315 -9.82 26.46 -6.89
C VAL A 315 -10.98 25.88 -6.09
N ALA A 316 -10.92 24.58 -5.72
CA ALA A 316 -11.98 23.92 -4.96
C ALA A 316 -12.21 24.55 -3.57
N PHE A 317 -11.20 25.20 -2.96
CA PHE A 317 -11.37 25.92 -1.70
C PHE A 317 -12.40 27.07 -1.77
N GLN A 318 -12.77 27.55 -2.95
CA GLN A 318 -13.90 28.49 -3.09
C GLN A 318 -15.25 27.87 -2.68
N LEU A 319 -15.35 26.53 -2.64
CA LEU A 319 -16.51 25.78 -2.14
C LEU A 319 -16.50 25.60 -0.61
N TYR A 320 -15.44 26.00 0.09
CA TYR A 320 -15.30 25.76 1.52
C TYR A 320 -16.46 26.39 2.30
N GLY A 321 -17.14 25.59 3.11
CA GLY A 321 -18.29 26.01 3.91
C GLY A 321 -19.61 26.17 3.14
N ARG A 322 -19.65 25.90 1.83
CA ARG A 322 -20.91 25.93 1.05
C ARG A 322 -21.70 24.65 1.23
N ALA A 323 -23.01 24.77 1.40
CA ALA A 323 -23.93 23.65 1.25
C ALA A 323 -24.21 23.36 -0.24
N ASP A 324 -24.69 22.17 -0.53
CA ASP A 324 -25.21 21.80 -1.84
C ASP A 324 -26.60 21.16 -1.72
N ALA A 325 -27.48 21.40 -2.69
CA ALA A 325 -28.80 20.77 -2.77
C ALA A 325 -28.74 19.23 -2.68
N ALA A 326 -27.65 18.61 -3.15
CA ALA A 326 -27.46 17.17 -3.10
C ALA A 326 -27.04 16.61 -1.72
N ASP A 327 -26.66 17.44 -0.74
CA ASP A 327 -26.04 17.01 0.52
C ASP A 327 -26.85 15.91 1.25
N GLN A 328 -28.17 16.10 1.34
CA GLN A 328 -29.05 15.16 2.02
C GLN A 328 -29.19 13.82 1.27
N ALA A 329 -29.25 13.88 -0.07
CA ALA A 329 -29.34 12.70 -0.91
C ALA A 329 -28.04 11.88 -0.83
N VAL A 330 -26.88 12.54 -0.92
CA VAL A 330 -25.55 11.92 -0.82
C VAL A 330 -25.36 11.26 0.55
N ALA A 331 -25.72 11.94 1.64
CA ALA A 331 -25.63 11.38 2.98
C ALA A 331 -26.54 10.15 3.17
N THR A 332 -27.66 10.07 2.45
CA THR A 332 -28.56 8.90 2.47
C THR A 332 -27.99 7.74 1.66
N LEU A 333 -27.45 8.03 0.47
CA LEU A 333 -26.79 7.04 -0.38
C LEU A 333 -25.60 6.38 0.33
N PHE A 334 -24.69 7.15 0.93
CA PHE A 334 -23.54 6.57 1.62
C PHE A 334 -23.92 5.75 2.86
N ARG A 335 -24.98 6.14 3.58
CA ARG A 335 -25.52 5.32 4.67
C ARG A 335 -26.05 3.98 4.17
N ALA A 336 -26.72 3.95 3.02
CA ALA A 336 -27.23 2.72 2.42
C ALA A 336 -26.12 1.81 1.88
N LEU A 337 -24.97 2.36 1.48
CA LEU A 337 -23.81 1.58 1.02
C LEU A 337 -22.94 1.06 2.18
N SER A 338 -23.07 1.64 3.38
CA SER A 338 -22.20 1.34 4.54
C SER A 338 -22.90 0.56 5.65
N GLY A 339 -24.18 0.23 5.48
CA GLY A 339 -24.99 -0.57 6.42
C GLY A 339 -25.48 -1.82 5.74
#